data_AF-A0A2P6P0K0-F1
#
_entry.id   AF-A0A2P6P0K0-F1
#
_cell.length_a   1.000
_cell.length_b   1.000
_cell.length_c   1.000
_cell.angle_alpha   90.00
_cell.angle_beta   90.00
_cell.angle_gamma   90.00
#
_symmetry.space_group_name_H-M   'P 1'
#
loop_
_entity.id
_entity.type
_entity.pdbx_description
1 polymer ?
#
loop_
_entity_poly.entity_id
_entity_poly.type
_entity_poly.pdbx_seq_one_letter_code
_entity_poly.pdbx_strand_id
1 'polypeptide(L)'
;MAKGDDKKEKKAKVTDKEAQKMVLEYMEQQNRPYNAQIITDNLRGAVGKAQATKVLDALVDSGQLTVKEAGKQKIYWRTQEDSAEPRDIQGLDSKIASMKQELTVLNDEVKDLSTNLKNITSLPTDKEADSRIAAAEALTLNSLQNKDLKARLDAIKNNAKPVSDAQKKKIEKEYETSKGTWRKRKRMAKNIIDTIGEGTGKKYKECKEEIGFEDDDDFGGVNPDDDLTTKMRTGK
;
A
#
# COMPACT_ATOMS: atom_id res chain seq x y z
N MET A 1 46.70 -4.73 -18.94
CA MET A 1 45.99 -4.96 -20.21
C MET A 1 45.87 -6.47 -20.42
N ALA A 2 44.80 -7.09 -19.92
CA ALA A 2 44.46 -8.46 -20.26
C ALA A 2 43.37 -8.39 -21.34
N LYS A 3 43.74 -8.67 -22.60
CA LYS A 3 42.77 -8.85 -23.68
C LYS A 3 42.10 -10.19 -23.43
N GLY A 4 40.85 -10.15 -22.94
CA GLY A 4 39.99 -11.32 -22.94
C GLY A 4 39.61 -11.63 -24.38
N ASP A 5 40.09 -12.77 -24.87
CA ASP A 5 39.63 -13.34 -26.13
C ASP A 5 38.18 -13.82 -25.94
N ASP A 6 37.23 -13.03 -26.42
CA ASP A 6 35.83 -13.44 -26.62
C ASP A 6 35.80 -14.56 -27.67
N LYS A 7 35.90 -15.79 -27.20
CA LYS A 7 35.62 -17.01 -27.97
C LYS A 7 34.14 -16.99 -28.37
N LYS A 8 33.84 -16.43 -29.54
CA LYS A 8 32.55 -16.65 -30.22
C LYS A 8 32.32 -18.16 -30.34
N GLU A 9 31.34 -18.67 -29.59
CA GLU A 9 30.86 -20.04 -29.69
C GLU A 9 30.58 -20.37 -31.16
N LYS A 10 31.32 -21.35 -31.70
CA LYS A 10 31.07 -21.89 -33.04
C LYS A 10 29.76 -22.68 -32.97
N LYS A 11 28.66 -22.06 -33.41
CA LYS A 11 27.40 -22.77 -33.68
C LYS A 11 27.69 -23.99 -34.56
N ALA A 12 27.10 -25.13 -34.19
CA ALA A 12 27.26 -26.40 -34.89
C ALA A 12 27.02 -26.20 -36.41
N LYS A 13 27.91 -26.73 -37.24
CA LYS A 13 27.78 -26.65 -38.70
C LYS A 13 26.55 -27.44 -39.12
N VAL A 14 25.51 -26.72 -39.55
CA VAL A 14 24.33 -27.29 -40.22
C VAL A 14 24.81 -28.10 -41.42
N THR A 15 24.24 -29.28 -41.65
CA THR A 15 24.65 -30.10 -42.81
C THR A 15 24.22 -29.43 -44.11
N ASP A 16 24.90 -29.74 -45.23
CA ASP A 16 24.58 -29.11 -46.51
C ASP A 16 23.12 -29.36 -46.95
N LYS A 17 22.55 -30.53 -46.61
CA LYS A 17 21.14 -30.86 -46.90
C LYS A 17 20.16 -30.02 -46.07
N GLU A 18 20.44 -29.83 -44.79
CA GLU A 18 19.62 -29.00 -43.91
C GLU A 18 19.72 -27.51 -44.29
N ALA A 19 20.92 -27.06 -44.65
CA ALA A 19 21.14 -25.71 -45.16
C ALA A 19 20.38 -25.48 -46.47
N GLN A 20 20.35 -26.47 -47.37
CA GLN A 20 19.58 -26.41 -48.61
C GLN A 20 18.08 -26.26 -48.37
N LYS A 21 17.52 -27.06 -47.45
CA LYS A 21 16.11 -26.95 -47.07
C LYS A 21 15.79 -25.57 -46.48
N MET A 22 16.63 -25.09 -45.55
CA MET A 22 16.42 -23.82 -44.86
C MET A 22 16.49 -22.62 -45.81
N VAL A 23 17.46 -22.61 -46.74
CA VAL A 23 17.61 -21.54 -47.73
C VAL A 23 16.44 -21.56 -48.72
N LEU A 24 16.04 -22.74 -49.20
CA LEU A 24 14.92 -22.85 -50.13
C LEU A 24 13.61 -22.39 -49.49
N GLU A 25 13.27 -22.89 -48.31
CA GLU A 25 12.06 -22.52 -47.58
C GLU A 25 12.01 -21.01 -47.31
N TYR A 26 13.14 -20.42 -46.92
CA TYR A 26 13.22 -18.98 -46.72
C TYR A 26 12.99 -18.19 -48.03
N MET A 27 13.63 -18.61 -49.12
CA MET A 27 13.49 -17.93 -50.42
C MET A 27 12.10 -18.09 -51.03
N GLU A 28 11.42 -19.21 -50.79
CA GLU A 28 10.03 -19.43 -51.18
C GLU A 28 9.06 -18.56 -50.39
N GLN A 29 9.23 -18.48 -49.06
CA GLN A 29 8.37 -17.65 -48.21
C GLN A 29 8.52 -16.15 -48.51
N GLN A 30 9.75 -15.69 -48.73
CA GLN A 30 10.00 -14.26 -49.00
C GLN A 30 9.77 -13.87 -50.46
N ASN A 31 9.97 -14.81 -51.40
CA ASN A 31 9.88 -14.63 -52.85
C ASN A 31 10.55 -13.34 -53.35
N ARG A 32 11.76 -13.05 -52.85
CA ARG A 32 12.56 -11.86 -53.16
C ARG A 32 13.96 -12.24 -53.65
N PRO A 33 14.59 -11.44 -54.53
CA PRO A 33 15.96 -11.67 -54.94
C PRO A 33 16.97 -11.36 -53.82
N TYR A 34 17.92 -12.27 -53.61
CA TYR A 34 18.96 -12.14 -52.59
C TYR A 34 20.34 -12.54 -53.11
N ASN A 35 21.40 -12.07 -52.45
CA ASN A 35 22.75 -12.61 -52.64
C ASN A 35 23.14 -13.50 -51.45
N ALA A 36 24.23 -14.26 -51.58
CA ALA A 36 24.67 -15.19 -50.55
C ALA A 36 24.98 -14.54 -49.19
N GLN A 37 25.45 -13.28 -49.18
CA GLN A 37 25.69 -12.55 -47.94
C GLN A 37 24.37 -12.22 -47.21
N ILE A 38 23.38 -11.70 -47.94
CA ILE A 38 22.07 -11.35 -47.39
C ILE A 38 21.35 -12.60 -46.87
N ILE A 39 21.47 -13.75 -47.56
CA ILE A 39 20.91 -15.02 -47.07
C ILE A 39 21.56 -15.44 -45.75
N THR A 40 22.89 -15.36 -45.64
CA THR A 40 23.59 -15.65 -44.38
C THR A 40 23.13 -14.72 -43.25
N ASP A 41 22.96 -13.44 -43.54
CA ASP A 41 22.55 -12.44 -42.54
C ASP A 41 21.09 -12.64 -42.12
N ASN A 42 20.18 -12.91 -43.08
CA ASN A 42 18.77 -13.17 -42.83
C ASN A 42 18.53 -14.46 -42.04
N LEU A 43 19.36 -15.49 -42.29
CA LEU A 43 19.39 -16.73 -41.51
C LEU A 43 20.20 -16.60 -40.20
N ARG A 44 20.53 -15.37 -39.77
CA ARG A 44 21.26 -15.05 -38.52
C ARG A 44 22.55 -15.85 -38.34
N GLY A 45 23.25 -16.08 -39.45
CA GLY A 45 24.51 -16.83 -39.49
C GLY A 45 24.37 -18.34 -39.30
N ALA A 46 23.15 -18.90 -39.34
CA ALA A 46 22.94 -20.35 -39.26
C ALA A 46 23.58 -21.10 -40.45
N VAL A 47 23.56 -20.49 -41.64
CA VAL A 47 24.28 -20.95 -42.82
C VAL A 47 25.38 -19.95 -43.14
N GLY A 48 26.63 -20.36 -42.98
CA GLY A 48 27.79 -19.49 -43.24
C GLY A 48 27.92 -19.12 -44.72
N LYS A 49 28.49 -17.96 -45.04
CA LYS A 49 28.54 -17.41 -46.41
C LYS A 49 29.03 -18.40 -47.48
N ALA A 50 30.12 -19.11 -47.22
CA ALA A 50 30.65 -20.09 -48.18
C ALA A 50 29.68 -21.27 -48.41
N GLN A 51 29.02 -21.72 -47.34
CA GLN A 51 28.00 -22.76 -47.41
C GLN A 51 26.73 -22.25 -48.12
N ALA A 52 26.32 -21.00 -47.85
CA ALA A 52 25.20 -20.36 -48.52
C ALA A 52 25.43 -20.24 -50.03
N THR A 53 26.61 -19.79 -50.48
CA THR A 53 26.96 -19.77 -51.91
C THR A 53 26.86 -21.16 -52.53
N LYS A 54 27.46 -22.18 -51.89
CA LYS A 54 27.43 -23.56 -52.38
C LYS A 54 25.99 -24.10 -52.51
N VAL A 55 25.17 -23.85 -51.50
CA VAL A 55 23.77 -24.28 -51.46
C VAL A 55 22.93 -23.56 -52.51
N LEU A 56 23.13 -22.24 -52.68
CA LEU A 56 22.42 -21.44 -53.67
C LEU A 56 22.75 -21.87 -55.09
N ASP A 57 24.03 -22.13 -55.39
CA ASP A 57 24.43 -22.65 -56.70
C ASP A 57 23.84 -24.07 -56.93
N ALA A 58 23.85 -24.95 -55.91
CA ALA A 58 23.22 -26.27 -56.02
C ALA A 58 21.69 -26.22 -56.22
N LEU A 59 21.01 -25.22 -55.65
CA LEU A 59 19.57 -24.98 -55.85
C LEU A 59 19.26 -24.38 -57.22
N VAL A 60 20.21 -23.70 -57.84
CA VAL A 60 20.12 -23.27 -59.25
C VAL A 60 20.28 -24.47 -60.16
N ASP A 61 21.26 -25.34 -59.88
CA ASP A 61 21.50 -26.56 -60.66
C ASP A 61 20.29 -27.52 -60.62
N SER A 62 19.54 -27.55 -59.51
CA SER A 62 18.30 -28.31 -59.38
C SER A 62 17.08 -27.63 -60.02
N GLY A 63 17.23 -26.45 -60.63
CA GLY A 63 16.16 -25.68 -61.28
C GLY A 63 15.22 -24.94 -60.31
N GLN A 64 15.43 -25.06 -58.99
CA GLN A 64 14.54 -24.46 -57.99
C GLN A 64 14.76 -22.94 -57.89
N LEU A 65 16.00 -22.48 -58.06
CA LEU A 65 16.34 -21.06 -58.09
C LEU A 65 16.85 -20.64 -59.47
N THR A 66 16.67 -19.37 -59.78
CA THR A 66 17.30 -18.70 -60.92
C THR A 66 18.40 -17.78 -60.40
N VAL A 67 19.52 -17.70 -61.12
CA VAL A 67 20.62 -16.79 -60.81
C VAL A 67 20.86 -15.79 -61.94
N LYS A 68 21.21 -14.56 -61.58
CA LYS A 68 21.80 -13.58 -62.49
C LYS A 68 23.08 -13.02 -61.93
N GLU A 69 24.09 -12.97 -62.77
CA GLU A 69 25.38 -12.40 -62.46
C GLU A 69 25.35 -10.90 -62.77
N ALA A 70 25.56 -10.08 -61.74
CA ALA A 70 25.66 -8.63 -61.83
C ALA A 70 27.11 -8.22 -61.50
N GLY A 71 27.99 -8.32 -62.49
CA GLY A 71 29.43 -8.07 -62.32
C GLY A 71 30.07 -9.13 -61.41
N LYS A 72 30.57 -8.71 -60.23
CA LYS A 72 31.21 -9.62 -59.26
C LYS A 72 30.22 -10.30 -58.30
N GLN A 73 28.93 -9.97 -58.37
CA GLN A 73 27.92 -10.47 -57.44
C GLN A 73 26.90 -11.36 -58.15
N LYS A 74 26.49 -12.45 -57.50
CA LYS A 74 25.38 -13.30 -57.94
C LYS A 74 24.12 -12.95 -57.14
N ILE A 75 23.00 -12.81 -57.85
CA ILE A 75 21.68 -12.58 -57.29
C ILE A 75 20.81 -13.80 -57.62
N TYR A 76 20.19 -14.37 -56.61
CA TYR A 76 19.37 -15.59 -56.67
C TYR A 76 17.92 -15.27 -56.32
N TRP A 77 16.95 -15.89 -56.99
CA TRP A 77 15.52 -15.82 -56.63
C TRP A 77 14.82 -17.13 -56.97
N ARG A 78 13.61 -17.36 -56.42
CA ARG A 78 12.81 -18.56 -56.72
C ARG A 78 12.36 -18.52 -58.18
N THR A 79 12.58 -19.60 -58.92
CA THR A 79 12.09 -19.76 -60.30
C THR A 79 10.56 -19.67 -60.31
N GLN A 80 9.97 -18.84 -61.18
CA GLN A 80 8.53 -18.53 -61.20
C GLN A 80 7.76 -19.17 -62.37
N GLU A 81 8.36 -20.13 -63.09
CA GLU A 81 7.77 -20.76 -64.27
C GLU A 81 6.43 -21.48 -63.98
N ASP A 82 6.24 -21.95 -62.75
CA ASP A 82 5.00 -22.60 -62.29
C ASP A 82 3.83 -21.62 -62.05
N SER A 83 4.05 -20.31 -62.13
CA SER A 83 3.04 -19.30 -61.77
C SER A 83 2.17 -18.80 -62.93
N ALA A 84 2.25 -19.44 -64.10
CA ALA A 84 1.62 -18.98 -65.35
C ALA A 84 0.12 -19.28 -65.50
N GLU A 85 -0.52 -19.93 -64.51
CA GLU A 85 -1.97 -20.17 -64.59
C GLU A 85 -2.77 -18.86 -64.44
N PRO A 86 -3.79 -18.62 -65.29
CA PRO A 86 -4.68 -17.48 -65.14
C PRO A 86 -5.43 -17.57 -63.80
N ARG A 87 -5.01 -16.77 -62.82
CA ARG A 87 -5.72 -16.63 -61.55
C ARG A 87 -6.88 -15.66 -61.71
N ASP A 88 -7.99 -15.94 -61.02
CA ASP A 88 -9.09 -14.98 -60.85
C ASP A 88 -8.65 -13.84 -59.93
N ILE A 89 -7.91 -12.89 -60.50
CA ILE A 89 -7.40 -11.72 -59.79
C ILE A 89 -8.56 -10.87 -59.26
N GLN A 90 -9.64 -10.73 -60.02
CA GLN A 90 -10.79 -9.92 -59.62
C GLN A 90 -11.54 -10.50 -58.42
N GLY A 91 -11.75 -11.82 -58.38
CA GLY A 91 -12.34 -12.51 -57.23
C GLY A 91 -11.47 -12.39 -55.98
N LEU A 92 -10.14 -12.51 -56.13
CA LEU A 92 -9.19 -12.33 -55.02
C LEU A 92 -9.17 -10.88 -54.51
N ASP A 93 -9.16 -9.88 -55.39
CA ASP A 93 -9.20 -8.47 -55.02
C ASP A 93 -10.51 -8.13 -54.28
N SER A 94 -11.63 -8.67 -54.74
CA SER A 94 -12.93 -8.52 -54.08
C SER A 94 -12.93 -9.12 -52.66
N LYS A 95 -12.31 -10.29 -52.49
CA LYS A 95 -12.18 -10.95 -51.18
C LYS A 95 -11.25 -10.17 -50.25
N ILE A 96 -10.13 -9.64 -50.77
CA ILE A 96 -9.22 -8.77 -50.01
C ILE A 96 -9.96 -7.50 -49.55
N ALA A 97 -10.77 -6.90 -50.41
CA ALA A 97 -11.56 -5.72 -50.06
C ALA A 97 -12.57 -6.02 -48.95
N SER A 98 -13.32 -7.13 -49.05
CA SER A 98 -14.26 -7.58 -48.01
C SER A 98 -13.55 -7.80 -46.67
N MET A 99 -12.44 -8.56 -46.68
CA MET A 99 -11.68 -8.86 -45.47
C MET A 99 -11.07 -7.60 -44.83
N LYS A 100 -10.63 -6.62 -45.63
CA LYS A 100 -10.15 -5.33 -45.10
C LYS A 100 -11.27 -4.52 -44.45
N GLN A 101 -12.47 -4.55 -45.04
CA GLN A 101 -13.63 -3.88 -44.46
C GLN A 101 -14.03 -4.53 -43.14
N GLU A 102 -14.13 -5.86 -43.10
CA GLU A 102 -14.40 -6.62 -41.86
C GLU A 102 -13.35 -6.34 -40.77
N LEU A 103 -12.06 -6.31 -41.14
CA LEU A 103 -10.98 -5.95 -40.21
C LEU A 103 -11.14 -4.54 -39.65
N THR A 104 -11.64 -3.60 -40.45
CA THR A 104 -11.84 -2.21 -40.01
C THR A 104 -12.98 -2.16 -38.99
N VAL A 105 -14.12 -2.78 -39.31
CA VAL A 105 -15.28 -2.86 -38.41
C VAL A 105 -14.91 -3.50 -37.08
N LEU A 106 -14.24 -4.66 -37.13
CA LEU A 106 -13.88 -5.40 -35.91
C LEU A 106 -12.85 -4.64 -35.05
N ASN A 107 -11.92 -3.91 -35.66
CA ASN A 107 -10.98 -3.06 -34.93
C ASN A 107 -11.68 -1.90 -34.22
N ASP A 108 -12.69 -1.30 -34.83
CA ASP A 108 -13.44 -0.22 -34.20
C ASP A 108 -14.30 -0.76 -33.06
N GLU A 109 -14.93 -1.92 -33.22
CA GLU A 109 -15.65 -2.60 -32.12
C GLU A 109 -14.74 -2.93 -30.93
N VAL A 110 -13.51 -3.41 -31.20
CA VAL A 110 -12.52 -3.67 -30.14
C VAL A 110 -12.14 -2.38 -29.40
N LYS A 111 -11.97 -1.25 -30.11
CA LYS A 111 -11.68 0.04 -29.46
C LYS A 111 -12.84 0.48 -28.57
N ASP A 112 -14.07 0.38 -29.05
CA ASP A 112 -15.27 0.76 -28.30
C ASP A 112 -15.44 -0.10 -27.06
N LEU A 113 -15.36 -1.42 -27.20
CA LEU A 113 -15.42 -2.35 -26.07
C LEU A 113 -14.30 -2.13 -25.07
N SER A 114 -13.07 -1.86 -25.52
CA SER A 114 -11.94 -1.59 -24.64
C SER A 114 -12.14 -0.31 -23.83
N THR A 115 -12.74 0.72 -24.45
CA THR A 115 -13.05 1.99 -23.80
C THR A 115 -14.15 1.80 -22.77
N ASN A 116 -15.20 1.05 -23.10
CA ASN A 116 -16.29 0.74 -22.18
C ASN A 116 -15.80 -0.09 -20.99
N LEU A 117 -14.98 -1.11 -21.23
CA LEU A 117 -14.37 -1.92 -20.18
C LEU A 117 -13.54 -1.04 -19.24
N LYS A 118 -12.69 -0.15 -19.78
CA LYS A 118 -11.88 0.78 -18.99
C LYS A 118 -12.76 1.71 -18.14
N ASN A 119 -13.84 2.25 -18.70
CA ASN A 119 -14.76 3.13 -17.96
C ASN A 119 -15.42 2.39 -16.79
N ILE A 120 -15.95 1.18 -17.03
CA ILE A 120 -16.61 0.37 -16.00
C ILE A 120 -15.61 -0.04 -14.90
N THR A 121 -14.43 -0.50 -15.29
CA THR A 121 -13.39 -0.95 -14.34
C THR A 121 -12.70 0.17 -13.59
N SER A 122 -12.79 1.42 -14.06
CA SER A 122 -12.29 2.59 -13.33
C SER A 122 -13.19 3.00 -12.16
N LEU A 123 -14.43 2.52 -12.15
CA LEU A 123 -15.39 2.77 -11.08
C LEU A 123 -15.24 1.70 -9.99
N PRO A 124 -15.43 2.06 -8.71
CA PRO A 124 -15.49 1.08 -7.65
C PRO A 124 -16.68 0.16 -7.86
N THR A 125 -16.55 -1.08 -7.40
CA THR A 125 -17.69 -1.98 -7.31
C THR A 125 -18.72 -1.46 -6.31
N ASP A 126 -19.97 -1.87 -6.42
CA ASP A 126 -21.04 -1.43 -5.51
C ASP A 126 -20.67 -1.67 -4.03
N LYS A 127 -20.08 -2.84 -3.73
CA LYS A 127 -19.60 -3.18 -2.38
C LYS A 127 -18.50 -2.24 -1.87
N GLU A 128 -17.59 -1.82 -2.75
CA GLU A 128 -16.53 -0.87 -2.41
C GLU A 128 -17.10 0.54 -2.24
N ALA A 129 -18.06 0.93 -3.07
CA ALA A 129 -18.77 2.19 -2.95
C ALA A 129 -19.52 2.27 -1.60
N ASP A 130 -20.27 1.22 -1.24
CA ASP A 130 -20.96 1.11 0.05
C ASP A 130 -19.98 1.21 1.23
N SER A 131 -18.84 0.51 1.13
CA SER A 131 -17.79 0.57 2.15
C SER A 131 -17.18 1.96 2.28
N ARG A 132 -16.98 2.68 1.17
CA ARG A 132 -16.49 4.07 1.16
C ARG A 132 -17.50 5.03 1.76
N ILE A 133 -18.79 4.85 1.47
CA ILE A 133 -19.88 5.66 2.05
C ILE A 133 -19.91 5.47 3.57
N ALA A 134 -19.95 4.22 4.04
CA ALA A 134 -19.95 3.91 5.47
C ALA A 134 -18.72 4.50 6.20
N ALA A 135 -17.54 4.44 5.58
CA ALA A 135 -16.33 5.05 6.13
C ALA A 135 -16.44 6.58 6.21
N ALA A 136 -16.99 7.24 5.19
CA ALA A 136 -17.18 8.69 5.19
C ALA A 136 -18.20 9.15 6.25
N GLU A 137 -19.29 8.40 6.42
CA GLU A 137 -20.28 8.65 7.47
C GLU A 137 -19.67 8.51 8.87
N ALA A 138 -18.90 7.45 9.11
CA ALA A 138 -18.20 7.23 10.38
C ALA A 138 -17.20 8.37 10.69
N LEU A 139 -16.44 8.83 9.70
CA LEU A 139 -15.52 9.97 9.85
C LEU A 139 -16.28 11.25 10.21
N THR A 140 -17.43 11.49 9.57
CA THR A 140 -18.26 12.66 9.83
C THR A 140 -18.80 12.64 11.27
N LEU A 141 -19.30 11.48 11.72
CA LEU A 141 -19.79 11.29 13.09
C LEU A 141 -18.67 11.51 14.11
N ASN A 142 -17.49 10.94 13.89
CA ASN A 142 -16.32 11.13 14.74
C ASN A 142 -15.90 12.60 14.80
N SER A 143 -15.96 13.33 13.68
CA SER A 143 -15.65 14.76 13.63
C SER A 143 -16.62 15.57 14.50
N LEU A 144 -17.92 15.27 14.44
CA LEU A 144 -18.94 15.91 15.28
C LEU A 144 -18.73 15.62 16.77
N GLN A 145 -18.46 14.37 17.14
CA GLN A 145 -18.16 14.00 18.52
C GLN A 145 -16.90 14.70 19.04
N ASN A 146 -15.83 14.73 18.23
CA ASN A 146 -14.61 15.44 18.58
C ASN A 146 -14.85 16.95 18.78
N LYS A 147 -15.75 17.55 17.99
CA LYS A 147 -16.13 18.96 18.17
C LYS A 147 -16.86 19.18 19.50
N ASP A 148 -17.80 18.31 19.87
CA ASP A 148 -18.49 18.39 21.17
C ASP A 148 -17.53 18.19 22.35
N LEU A 149 -16.67 17.16 22.28
CA LEU A 149 -15.67 16.90 23.32
C LEU A 149 -14.68 18.04 23.48
N LYS A 150 -14.23 18.67 22.38
CA LYS A 150 -13.39 19.86 22.43
C LYS A 150 -14.11 21.03 23.09
N ALA A 151 -15.36 21.30 22.73
CA ALA A 151 -16.15 22.37 23.35
C ALA A 151 -16.31 22.15 24.87
N ARG A 152 -16.59 20.91 25.30
CA ARG A 152 -16.66 20.55 26.73
C ARG A 152 -15.31 20.74 27.43
N LEU A 153 -14.23 20.31 26.80
CA LEU A 153 -12.88 20.43 27.34
C LEU A 153 -12.46 21.90 27.50
N ASP A 154 -12.80 22.75 26.52
CA ASP A 154 -12.53 24.19 26.59
C ASP A 154 -13.35 24.87 27.69
N ALA A 155 -14.62 24.50 27.85
CA ALA A 155 -15.46 24.98 28.95
C ALA A 155 -14.87 24.61 30.31
N ILE A 156 -14.41 23.36 30.49
CA ILE A 156 -13.78 22.92 31.74
C ILE A 156 -12.47 23.67 31.98
N LYS A 157 -11.62 23.81 30.96
CA LYS A 157 -10.33 24.53 31.08
C LYS A 157 -10.50 25.99 31.46
N ASN A 158 -11.49 26.67 30.88
CA ASN A 158 -11.70 28.09 31.11
C ASN A 158 -12.41 28.38 32.43
N ASN A 159 -13.21 27.43 32.95
CA ASN A 159 -14.01 27.63 34.16
C ASN A 159 -13.42 26.99 35.43
N ALA A 160 -12.35 26.19 35.31
CA ALA A 160 -11.65 25.60 36.45
C ALA A 160 -10.34 26.34 36.75
N LYS A 161 -10.04 26.55 38.04
CA LYS A 161 -8.67 26.90 38.48
C LYS A 161 -7.87 25.59 38.54
N PRO A 162 -6.94 25.32 37.61
CA PRO A 162 -6.19 24.07 37.64
C PRO A 162 -5.28 24.05 38.87
N VAL A 163 -5.48 23.05 39.74
CA VAL A 163 -4.57 22.75 40.84
C VAL A 163 -3.57 21.73 40.31
N SER A 164 -2.27 22.01 40.41
CA SER A 164 -1.25 21.04 40.02
C SER A 164 -1.20 19.87 40.99
N ASP A 165 -0.74 18.70 40.54
CA ASP A 165 -0.56 17.54 41.41
C ASP A 165 0.36 17.85 42.60
N ALA A 166 1.36 18.71 42.41
CA ALA A 166 2.24 19.17 43.48
C ALA A 166 1.50 20.02 44.51
N GLN A 167 0.66 20.96 44.06
CA GLN A 167 -0.19 21.76 44.95
C GLN A 167 -1.20 20.90 45.68
N LYS A 168 -1.85 19.95 44.99
CA LYS A 168 -2.79 19.00 45.60
C LYS A 168 -2.14 18.18 46.71
N LYS A 169 -0.99 17.56 46.42
CA LYS A 169 -0.21 16.80 47.42
C LYS A 169 0.24 17.65 48.60
N LYS A 170 0.61 18.91 48.35
CA LYS A 170 0.97 19.86 49.41
C LYS A 170 -0.22 20.15 50.32
N ILE A 171 -1.39 20.48 49.75
CA ILE A 171 -2.63 20.74 50.49
C ILE A 171 -3.05 19.50 51.28
N GLU A 172 -3.03 18.30 50.67
CA GLU A 172 -3.34 17.04 51.36
C GLU A 172 -2.40 16.80 52.55
N LYS A 173 -1.09 17.03 52.38
CA LYS A 173 -0.11 16.88 53.46
C LYS A 173 -0.31 17.90 54.58
N GLU A 174 -0.60 19.16 54.24
CA GLU A 174 -0.90 20.21 55.20
C GLU A 174 -2.18 19.92 55.97
N TYR A 175 -3.21 19.41 55.29
CA TYR A 175 -4.45 18.96 55.89
C TYR A 175 -4.21 17.82 56.88
N GLU A 176 -3.51 16.75 56.48
CA GLU A 176 -3.20 15.61 57.36
C GLU A 176 -2.35 16.02 58.57
N THR A 177 -1.39 16.94 58.37
CA THR A 177 -0.57 17.48 59.46
C THR A 177 -1.42 18.29 60.45
N SER A 178 -2.28 19.17 59.94
CA SER A 178 -3.18 20.00 60.75
C SER A 178 -4.18 19.14 61.52
N LYS A 179 -4.74 18.11 60.86
CA LYS A 179 -5.62 17.13 61.47
C LYS A 179 -4.91 16.32 62.56
N GLY A 180 -3.69 15.85 62.29
CA GLY A 180 -2.88 15.13 63.26
C GLY A 180 -2.51 15.97 64.49
N THR A 181 -2.16 17.24 64.29
CA THR A 181 -1.86 18.17 65.40
C THR A 181 -3.10 18.51 66.22
N TRP A 182 -4.25 18.73 65.60
CA TRP A 182 -5.53 18.92 66.27
C TRP A 182 -5.89 17.72 67.16
N ARG A 183 -5.82 16.49 66.63
CA ARG A 183 -6.11 15.26 67.42
C ARG A 183 -5.19 15.13 68.64
N LYS A 184 -3.90 15.41 68.47
CA LYS A 184 -2.91 15.37 69.56
C LYS A 184 -3.24 16.42 70.62
N ARG A 185 -3.50 17.67 70.21
CA ARG A 185 -3.81 18.79 71.12
C ARG A 185 -5.11 18.56 71.89
N LYS A 186 -6.17 18.10 71.21
CA LYS A 186 -7.45 17.73 71.85
C LYS A 186 -7.25 16.66 72.92
N ARG A 187 -6.48 15.60 72.61
CA ARG A 187 -6.17 14.54 73.59
C ARG A 187 -5.37 15.07 74.78
N MET A 188 -4.35 15.88 74.54
CA MET A 188 -3.53 16.45 75.62
C MET A 188 -4.37 17.35 76.53
N ALA A 189 -5.21 18.22 75.98
CA ALA A 189 -6.10 19.07 76.75
C ALA A 189 -7.08 18.25 77.59
N LYS A 190 -7.70 17.21 77.01
CA LYS A 190 -8.58 16.30 77.75
C LYS A 190 -7.87 15.62 78.92
N ASN A 191 -6.70 15.04 78.68
CA ASN A 191 -5.90 14.39 79.72
C ASN A 191 -5.53 15.34 80.87
N ILE A 192 -5.15 16.59 80.57
CA ILE A 192 -4.81 17.59 81.61
C ILE A 192 -6.02 17.88 82.50
N ILE A 193 -7.20 18.08 81.90
CA ILE A 193 -8.42 18.36 82.64
C ILE A 193 -8.84 17.14 83.47
N ASP A 194 -8.73 15.93 82.92
CA ASP A 194 -8.99 14.69 83.66
C ASP A 194 -8.06 14.55 84.88
N THR A 195 -6.76 14.82 84.72
CA THR A 195 -5.79 14.78 85.85
C THR A 195 -6.13 15.81 86.93
N ILE A 196 -6.58 17.02 86.55
CA ILE A 196 -7.04 18.03 87.51
C ILE A 196 -8.31 17.56 88.23
N GLY A 197 -9.25 16.94 87.50
CA GLY A 197 -10.47 16.35 88.06
C GLY A 197 -10.19 15.25 89.08
N GLU A 198 -9.25 14.35 88.77
CA GLU A 198 -8.80 13.30 89.70
C GLU A 198 -8.21 13.89 90.99
N GLY A 199 -7.40 14.94 90.90
CA GLY A 199 -6.80 15.61 92.06
C GLY A 199 -7.78 16.42 92.91
N THR A 200 -8.93 16.81 92.36
CA THR A 200 -9.94 17.65 93.03
C THR A 200 -11.25 16.90 93.35
N GLY A 201 -11.39 15.65 92.90
CA GLY A 201 -12.59 14.83 93.06
C GLY A 201 -13.77 15.24 92.16
N LYS A 202 -13.53 16.10 91.16
CA LYS A 202 -14.56 16.67 90.26
C LYS A 202 -14.60 15.93 88.92
N LYS A 203 -15.77 15.92 88.26
CA LYS A 203 -15.91 15.30 86.93
C LYS A 203 -15.39 16.23 85.82
N TYR A 204 -14.94 15.66 84.70
CA TYR A 204 -14.41 16.40 83.54
C TYR A 204 -15.23 17.64 83.15
N LYS A 205 -16.56 17.51 83.08
CA LYS A 205 -17.47 18.60 82.69
C LYS A 205 -17.47 19.75 83.70
N GLU A 206 -17.42 19.44 85.00
CA GLU A 206 -17.40 20.42 86.07
C GLU A 206 -16.05 21.16 86.09
N CYS A 207 -14.94 20.43 85.93
CA CYS A 207 -13.61 21.02 85.80
C CYS A 207 -13.49 21.91 84.55
N LYS A 208 -14.03 21.45 83.42
CA LYS A 208 -14.06 22.17 82.15
C LYS A 208 -14.81 23.51 82.27
N GLU A 209 -15.99 23.50 82.89
CA GLU A 209 -16.79 24.71 83.13
C GLU A 209 -16.10 25.68 84.10
N GLU A 210 -15.48 25.17 85.17
CA GLU A 210 -14.81 25.99 86.20
C GLU A 210 -13.54 26.69 85.68
N ILE A 211 -12.78 26.04 84.80
CA ILE A 211 -11.58 26.65 84.17
C ILE A 211 -11.92 27.47 82.92
N GLY A 212 -13.20 27.50 82.51
CA GLY A 212 -13.64 28.18 81.29
C GLY A 212 -13.07 27.59 80.00
N PHE A 213 -12.83 26.27 79.95
CA PHE A 213 -12.33 25.61 78.75
C PHE A 213 -13.51 25.23 77.84
N GLU A 214 -13.50 25.73 76.62
CA GLU A 214 -14.47 25.38 75.58
C GLU A 214 -13.81 24.42 74.57
N ASP A 215 -14.51 23.35 74.20
CA ASP A 215 -14.04 22.40 73.18
C ASP A 215 -14.96 22.38 71.95
N ASP A 216 -14.53 21.65 70.92
CA ASP A 216 -15.29 21.60 69.66
C ASP A 216 -16.73 21.07 69.85
N ASP A 217 -16.98 20.28 70.90
CA ASP A 217 -18.29 19.67 71.15
C ASP A 217 -19.28 20.75 71.66
N ASP A 218 -18.80 21.84 72.28
CA ASP A 218 -19.60 23.01 72.66
C ASP A 218 -20.00 23.89 71.44
N PHE A 219 -19.28 23.76 70.33
CA PHE A 219 -19.48 24.53 69.09
C PHE A 219 -20.02 23.68 67.92
N GLY A 220 -20.67 22.56 68.21
CA GLY A 220 -21.35 21.73 67.19
C GLY A 220 -20.52 20.58 66.61
N GLY A 221 -19.38 20.23 67.23
CA GLY A 221 -18.75 18.92 67.12
C GLY A 221 -18.34 18.52 65.70
N VAL A 222 -17.62 19.37 64.97
CA VAL A 222 -17.10 18.99 63.65
C VAL A 222 -15.91 18.06 63.84
N ASN A 223 -16.14 16.75 63.71
CA ASN A 223 -15.07 15.77 63.61
C ASN A 223 -14.48 15.82 62.19
N PRO A 224 -13.20 16.20 61.99
CA PRO A 224 -12.56 16.20 60.67
C PRO A 224 -12.40 14.79 60.06
N ASP A 225 -12.76 13.72 60.78
CA ASP A 225 -12.92 12.36 60.27
C ASP A 225 -14.33 12.03 59.77
N ASP A 226 -15.35 12.83 60.10
CA ASP A 226 -16.74 12.63 59.65
C ASP A 226 -16.98 13.13 58.21
N ASP A 227 -15.91 13.19 57.41
CA ASP A 227 -15.98 13.57 56.00
C ASP A 227 -16.93 12.63 55.24
N LEU A 228 -17.85 13.23 54.48
CA LEU A 228 -18.83 12.57 53.62
C LEU A 228 -18.17 11.58 52.64
N THR A 229 -16.89 11.74 52.34
CA THR A 229 -16.10 10.81 51.51
C THR A 229 -15.87 9.44 52.17
N THR A 230 -15.78 9.37 53.51
CA THR A 230 -15.65 8.09 54.24
C THR A 230 -16.96 7.32 54.22
N LYS A 231 -18.10 8.01 54.38
CA LYS A 231 -19.45 7.43 54.27
C LYS A 231 -19.73 6.85 52.87
N MET A 232 -19.27 7.52 51.80
CA MET A 232 -19.41 6.99 50.44
C MET A 232 -18.52 5.77 50.15
N ARG A 233 -17.37 5.63 50.84
CA ARG A 233 -16.43 4.51 50.63
C ARG A 233 -16.85 3.23 51.37
N THR A 234 -17.60 3.35 52.47
CA THR A 234 -18.02 2.19 53.29
C THR A 234 -19.44 1.69 53.03
N GLY A 235 -20.19 2.30 52.10
CA GLY A 235 -21.49 1.79 51.67
C GLY A 235 -22.48 1.53 52.82
N LYS A 236 -22.44 2.36 53.86
CA LYS A 236 -23.41 2.41 54.95
C LYS A 236 -23.72 3.87 55.27
#